data_AF-A0AAU3YID2-F1
#
_entry.id   AF-A0AAU3YID2-F1
#
_cell.length_a   1.000
_cell.length_b   1.000
_cell.length_c   1.000
_cell.angle_alpha   90.00
_cell.angle_beta   90.00
_cell.angle_gamma   90.00
#
_symmetry.space_group_name_H-M   'P 1'
#
loop_
_entity.id
_entity.type
_entity.pdbx_description
1 polymer ?
#
loop_
_entity_poly.entity_id
_entity_poly.type
_entity_poly.pdbx_seq_one_letter_code
_entity_poly.pdbx_strand_id
1 'polypeptide(L)'
;MSAATIPLGLPRTVLRLHRIAAWLWIAFVVVTGALLLWLWGPATAGLDIPHCDPAVACTAKGATADSYHYVLTLTDMLITLVPVAASVFAGGLLIGRELSRGTAQLAWTQSVSPARWLAAKLCVPAISLVLGTTVLVLLRRLVASAAPGLSDNRWHVSTTTYDALGPTVVALSLLGLAIGAVVALLTRRTLPAATYSLIATAAVAGVLDAIRDRLWPTVTVTGDVREGYPYFAGSMTTEGALTGSGARVADPVCVDDRGCLASHNITGFYREGHPPSHFWPLQLIETGLILTLTAAATATAFYLLRRRAR
;
A
#
# COMPACT_ATOMS: atom_id res chain seq x y z
N MET A 1 -4.85 -42.03 -3.96
CA MET A 1 -4.76 -40.59 -3.66
C MET A 1 -6.15 -39.98 -3.86
N SER A 2 -6.97 -39.94 -2.81
CA SER A 2 -8.32 -39.39 -2.89
C SER A 2 -8.26 -37.87 -2.88
N ALA A 3 -8.72 -37.25 -3.97
CA ALA A 3 -8.96 -35.81 -4.03
C ALA A 3 -9.97 -35.44 -2.94
N ALA A 4 -9.52 -34.68 -1.94
CA ALA A 4 -10.38 -34.14 -0.91
C ALA A 4 -11.33 -33.12 -1.56
N THR A 5 -12.55 -33.55 -1.87
CA THR A 5 -13.66 -32.67 -2.21
C THR A 5 -13.87 -31.73 -1.03
N ILE A 6 -13.49 -30.46 -1.20
CA ILE A 6 -13.78 -29.41 -0.22
C ILE A 6 -15.32 -29.34 -0.15
N PRO A 7 -15.95 -29.64 1.00
CA PRO A 7 -17.39 -29.51 1.10
C PRO A 7 -17.75 -28.04 0.89
N LEU A 8 -18.39 -27.73 -0.25
CA LEU A 8 -18.81 -26.39 -0.65
C LEU A 8 -19.73 -25.68 0.36
N GLY A 9 -20.21 -26.39 1.39
CA GLY A 9 -21.04 -25.84 2.46
C GLY A 9 -20.35 -24.75 3.28
N LEU A 10 -19.08 -24.93 3.65
CA LEU A 10 -18.36 -24.00 4.54
C LEU A 10 -18.14 -22.60 3.91
N PRO A 11 -17.60 -22.48 2.69
CA PRO A 11 -17.48 -21.19 2.02
C PRO A 11 -18.83 -20.48 1.83
N ARG A 12 -19.88 -21.24 1.48
CA ARG A 12 -21.25 -20.71 1.33
C ARG A 12 -21.79 -20.16 2.65
N THR A 13 -21.52 -20.82 3.78
CA THR A 13 -21.92 -20.32 5.11
C THR A 13 -21.22 -19.02 5.46
N VAL A 14 -19.90 -18.93 5.21
CA VAL A 14 -19.14 -17.69 5.43
C VAL A 14 -19.73 -16.53 4.61
N LEU A 15 -19.99 -16.77 3.32
CA LEU A 15 -20.61 -15.76 2.44
C LEU A 15 -22.01 -15.35 2.90
N ARG A 16 -22.84 -16.30 3.36
CA ARG A 16 -24.18 -15.98 3.87
C ARG A 16 -24.13 -15.16 5.16
N LEU A 17 -23.26 -15.55 6.10
CA LEU A 17 -23.11 -14.86 7.39
C LEU A 17 -22.57 -13.44 7.21
N HIS A 18 -21.64 -13.27 6.27
CA HIS A 18 -20.98 -11.98 6.00
C HIS A 18 -21.47 -11.33 4.71
N ARG A 19 -22.71 -11.61 4.27
CA ARG A 19 -23.27 -11.07 3.02
C ARG A 19 -23.25 -9.55 2.95
N ILE A 20 -23.48 -8.87 4.08
CA ILE A 20 -23.45 -7.40 4.16
C ILE A 20 -22.02 -6.91 3.91
N ALA A 21 -21.02 -7.54 4.53
CA ALA A 21 -19.62 -7.18 4.30
C ALA A 21 -19.20 -7.43 2.84
N ALA A 22 -19.66 -8.53 2.23
CA ALA A 22 -19.43 -8.80 0.81
C ALA A 22 -20.07 -7.74 -0.09
N TRP A 23 -21.32 -7.34 0.17
CA TRP A 23 -21.99 -6.28 -0.59
C TRP A 23 -21.33 -4.92 -0.40
N LEU A 24 -20.90 -4.58 0.83
CA LEU A 24 -20.16 -3.35 1.09
C LEU A 24 -18.82 -3.34 0.35
N TRP A 25 -18.11 -4.46 0.31
CA TRP A 25 -16.87 -4.59 -0.46
C TRP A 25 -17.12 -4.44 -1.97
N ILE A 26 -18.14 -5.09 -2.51
CA ILE A 26 -18.52 -4.95 -3.92
C ILE A 26 -18.88 -3.49 -4.23
N ALA A 27 -19.72 -2.86 -3.39
CA ALA A 27 -20.09 -1.46 -3.56
C ALA A 27 -18.85 -0.53 -3.49
N PHE A 28 -17.94 -0.79 -2.56
CA PHE A 28 -16.68 -0.06 -2.44
C PHE A 28 -15.83 -0.16 -3.72
N VAL A 29 -15.65 -1.38 -4.26
CA VAL A 29 -14.89 -1.60 -5.50
C VAL A 29 -15.59 -0.96 -6.70
N VAL A 30 -16.91 -1.08 -6.81
CA VAL A 30 -17.70 -0.49 -7.90
C VAL A 30 -17.65 1.03 -7.87
N VAL A 31 -17.87 1.65 -6.69
CA VAL A 31 -17.85 3.12 -6.54
C VAL A 31 -16.45 3.66 -6.79
N THR A 32 -15.43 3.09 -6.15
CA THR A 32 -14.04 3.53 -6.35
C THR A 32 -13.60 3.31 -7.79
N GLY A 33 -13.96 2.18 -8.39
CA GLY A 33 -13.70 1.90 -9.80
C GLY A 33 -14.40 2.85 -10.76
N ALA A 34 -15.65 3.23 -10.48
CA ALA A 34 -16.37 4.24 -11.26
C ALA A 34 -15.73 5.62 -11.17
N LEU A 35 -15.24 6.02 -9.99
CA LEU A 35 -14.47 7.26 -9.81
C LEU A 35 -13.16 7.21 -10.60
N LEU A 36 -12.44 6.09 -10.60
CA LEU A 36 -11.23 5.91 -11.40
C LEU A 36 -11.50 5.91 -12.91
N LEU A 37 -12.60 5.31 -13.37
CA LEU A 37 -13.01 5.38 -14.77
C LEU A 37 -13.44 6.79 -15.18
N TRP A 38 -14.09 7.52 -14.27
CA TRP A 38 -14.40 8.94 -14.46
C TRP A 38 -13.11 9.77 -14.54
N LEU A 39 -12.14 9.50 -13.68
CA LEU A 39 -10.80 10.11 -13.72
C LEU A 39 -10.10 9.87 -15.06
N TRP A 40 -10.09 8.62 -15.53
CA TRP A 40 -9.43 8.21 -16.77
C TRP A 40 -10.11 8.72 -18.05
N GLY A 41 -11.42 8.97 -18.03
CA GLY A 41 -12.16 9.42 -19.21
C GLY A 41 -12.54 10.89 -19.11
N PRO A 42 -13.75 11.22 -18.60
CA PRO A 42 -14.25 12.59 -18.52
C PRO A 42 -13.31 13.59 -17.83
N ALA A 43 -12.68 13.21 -16.71
CA ALA A 43 -11.88 14.15 -15.95
C ALA A 43 -10.60 14.52 -16.71
N THR A 44 -9.84 13.54 -17.22
CA THR A 44 -8.67 13.81 -18.07
C THR A 44 -9.03 14.54 -19.36
N ALA A 45 -10.18 14.26 -19.97
CA ALA A 45 -10.61 14.96 -21.19
C ALA A 45 -10.93 16.44 -20.96
N GLY A 46 -11.28 16.83 -19.73
CA GLY A 46 -11.49 18.22 -19.33
C GLY A 46 -10.22 18.95 -18.86
N LEU A 47 -9.07 18.27 -18.85
CA LEU A 47 -7.78 18.88 -18.52
C LEU A 47 -7.19 19.56 -19.75
N ASP A 48 -6.72 20.77 -19.54
CA ASP A 48 -5.77 21.45 -20.41
C ASP A 48 -4.39 21.40 -19.74
N ILE A 49 -3.39 20.87 -20.44
CA ILE A 49 -2.02 20.73 -19.93
C ILE A 49 -1.11 21.63 -20.77
N PRO A 50 -1.18 22.96 -20.57
CA PRO A 50 -0.53 23.92 -21.47
C PRO A 50 0.99 23.95 -21.30
N HIS A 51 1.50 23.59 -20.11
CA HIS A 51 2.91 23.67 -19.77
C HIS A 51 3.39 22.38 -19.08
N CYS A 52 4.36 21.74 -19.72
CA CYS A 52 5.10 20.61 -19.18
C CYS A 52 6.57 20.98 -19.10
N ASP A 53 7.05 21.24 -17.89
CA ASP A 53 8.49 21.36 -17.64
C ASP A 53 9.02 19.96 -17.24
N PRO A 54 9.96 19.38 -18.02
CA PRO A 54 10.61 18.13 -17.66
C PRO A 54 11.28 18.17 -16.28
N ALA A 55 11.69 19.36 -15.81
CA ALA A 55 12.40 19.60 -14.56
C ALA A 55 11.50 19.79 -13.32
N VAL A 56 10.19 19.99 -13.49
CA VAL A 56 9.27 20.26 -12.37
C VAL A 56 8.10 19.28 -12.43
N ALA A 57 7.07 19.61 -13.18
CA ALA A 57 5.96 18.74 -13.56
C ALA A 57 5.13 19.46 -14.62
N CYS A 58 4.15 18.75 -15.20
CA CYS A 58 3.11 19.43 -15.95
C CYS A 58 2.10 20.07 -15.00
N THR A 59 1.66 21.29 -15.34
CA THR A 59 0.55 21.94 -14.65
C THR A 59 -0.73 21.73 -15.45
N ALA A 60 -1.77 21.20 -14.80
CA ALA A 60 -3.09 21.08 -15.40
C ALA A 60 -3.96 22.30 -15.04
N LYS A 61 -4.70 22.78 -16.03
CA LYS A 61 -5.80 23.74 -15.91
C LYS A 61 -7.04 23.12 -16.56
N GLY A 62 -8.16 23.85 -16.56
CA GLY A 62 -9.40 23.42 -17.20
C GLY A 62 -10.52 23.12 -16.21
N ALA A 63 -11.68 22.79 -16.74
CA ALA A 63 -12.93 22.70 -15.97
C ALA A 63 -12.92 21.57 -14.92
N THR A 64 -12.06 20.56 -15.10
CA THR A 64 -11.99 19.37 -14.24
C THR A 64 -10.73 19.30 -13.38
N ALA A 65 -9.82 20.29 -13.44
CA ALA A 65 -8.52 20.21 -12.75
C ALA A 65 -8.63 19.99 -11.23
N ASP A 66 -9.42 20.81 -10.53
CA ASP A 66 -9.62 20.68 -9.09
C ASP A 66 -10.30 19.36 -8.71
N SER A 67 -11.36 19.01 -9.45
CA SER A 67 -12.09 17.76 -9.26
C SER A 67 -11.22 16.53 -9.53
N TYR A 68 -10.31 16.61 -10.51
CA TYR A 68 -9.35 15.55 -10.81
C TYR A 68 -8.43 15.32 -9.62
N HIS A 69 -7.78 16.38 -9.11
CA HIS A 69 -6.89 16.28 -7.95
C HIS A 69 -7.60 15.74 -6.71
N TYR A 70 -8.79 16.26 -6.40
CA TYR A 70 -9.57 15.83 -5.24
C TYR A 70 -10.03 14.38 -5.34
N VAL A 71 -10.61 13.98 -6.49
CA VAL A 71 -11.11 12.62 -6.67
C VAL A 71 -9.95 11.62 -6.73
N LEU A 72 -8.81 11.99 -7.33
CA LEU A 72 -7.62 11.14 -7.36
C LEU A 72 -7.09 10.88 -5.95
N THR A 73 -6.94 11.94 -5.14
CA THR A 73 -6.53 11.86 -3.74
C THR A 73 -7.50 11.00 -2.93
N LEU A 74 -8.81 11.20 -3.12
CA LEU A 74 -9.84 10.38 -2.48
C LEU A 74 -9.70 8.90 -2.86
N THR A 75 -9.51 8.59 -4.15
CA THR A 75 -9.35 7.20 -4.60
C THR A 75 -8.07 6.55 -4.06
N ASP A 76 -6.96 7.29 -3.98
CA ASP A 76 -5.71 6.80 -3.38
C ASP A 76 -5.89 6.50 -1.89
N MET A 77 -6.58 7.38 -1.14
CA MET A 77 -6.93 7.13 0.26
C MET A 77 -7.86 5.92 0.43
N LEU A 78 -8.88 5.77 -0.43
CA LEU A 78 -9.79 4.63 -0.38
C LEU A 78 -9.04 3.31 -0.61
N ILE A 79 -8.18 3.25 -1.63
CA ILE A 79 -7.37 2.06 -1.95
C ILE A 79 -6.44 1.71 -0.78
N THR A 80 -5.76 2.70 -0.21
CA THR A 80 -4.80 2.49 0.90
C THR A 80 -5.45 2.26 2.26
N LEU A 81 -6.76 2.49 2.40
CA LEU A 81 -7.55 2.12 3.58
C LEU A 81 -7.86 0.62 3.66
N VAL A 82 -7.85 -0.09 2.52
CA VAL A 82 -8.26 -1.50 2.43
C VAL A 82 -7.52 -2.43 3.41
N PRO A 83 -6.17 -2.34 3.59
CA PRO A 83 -5.45 -3.18 4.55
C PRO A 83 -5.94 -3.05 5.98
N VAL A 84 -6.17 -1.82 6.43
CA VAL A 84 -6.66 -1.56 7.79
C VAL A 84 -8.10 -2.05 7.94
N ALA A 85 -8.96 -1.79 6.96
CA ALA A 85 -10.34 -2.28 6.96
C ALA A 85 -10.41 -3.81 6.99
N ALA A 86 -9.55 -4.50 6.21
CA ALA A 86 -9.43 -5.95 6.22
C ALA A 86 -9.00 -6.48 7.59
N SER A 87 -8.03 -5.82 8.24
CA SER A 87 -7.55 -6.21 9.57
C SER A 87 -8.61 -6.07 10.66
N VAL A 88 -9.37 -4.97 10.65
CA VAL A 88 -10.44 -4.69 11.61
C VAL A 88 -11.60 -5.65 11.40
N PHE A 89 -11.98 -5.90 10.15
CA PHE A 89 -13.01 -6.88 9.81
C PHE A 89 -12.63 -8.29 10.27
N ALA A 90 -11.41 -8.72 9.95
CA ALA A 90 -10.87 -10.02 10.35
C ALA A 90 -10.82 -10.18 11.88
N GLY A 91 -10.24 -9.17 12.54
CA GLY A 91 -10.07 -9.09 13.98
C GLY A 91 -11.40 -9.09 14.73
N GLY A 92 -12.25 -8.12 14.42
CA GLY A 92 -13.50 -7.90 15.13
C GLY A 92 -14.61 -8.84 14.67
N LEU A 93 -15.04 -8.72 13.41
CA LEU A 93 -16.32 -9.29 12.96
C LEU A 93 -16.22 -10.74 12.47
N LEU A 94 -15.14 -11.09 11.79
CA LEU A 94 -14.96 -12.40 11.17
C LEU A 94 -14.54 -13.45 12.20
N ILE A 95 -13.54 -13.17 13.04
CA ILE A 95 -12.97 -14.16 13.98
C ILE A 95 -13.30 -13.78 15.43
N GLY A 96 -13.04 -12.53 15.84
CA GLY A 96 -13.21 -12.09 17.23
C GLY A 96 -14.62 -12.27 17.77
N ARG A 97 -15.64 -11.92 16.98
CA ARG A 97 -17.07 -12.04 17.33
C ARG A 97 -17.51 -13.48 17.55
N GLU A 98 -17.00 -14.41 16.75
CA GLU A 98 -17.35 -15.83 16.92
C GLU A 98 -16.65 -16.46 18.12
N LEU A 99 -15.38 -16.10 18.34
CA LEU A 99 -14.64 -16.55 19.51
C LEU A 99 -15.24 -16.00 20.81
N SER A 100 -15.68 -14.73 20.80
CA SER A 100 -16.28 -14.10 21.98
C SER A 100 -17.66 -14.67 22.32
N ARG A 101 -18.41 -15.12 21.31
CA ARG A 101 -19.77 -15.69 21.47
C ARG A 101 -19.78 -17.21 21.65
N GLY A 102 -18.64 -17.89 21.57
CA GLY A 102 -18.56 -19.34 21.68
C GLY A 102 -19.05 -20.11 20.44
N THR A 103 -19.42 -19.42 19.36
CA THR A 103 -19.99 -20.07 18.16
C THR A 103 -18.94 -20.87 17.39
N ALA A 104 -17.66 -20.49 17.50
CA ALA A 104 -16.56 -21.24 16.91
C ALA A 104 -16.44 -22.64 17.53
N GLN A 105 -16.56 -22.76 18.85
CA GLN A 105 -16.49 -24.03 19.57
C GLN A 105 -17.67 -24.94 19.22
N LEU A 106 -18.88 -24.38 19.07
CA LEU A 106 -20.05 -25.12 18.62
C LEU A 106 -19.87 -25.68 17.20
N ALA A 107 -19.31 -24.89 16.29
CA ALA A 107 -19.01 -25.37 14.94
C ALA A 107 -17.99 -26.52 14.96
N TRP A 108 -17.01 -26.47 15.87
CA TRP A 108 -15.97 -27.50 15.98
C TRP A 108 -16.47 -28.84 16.50
N THR A 109 -17.53 -28.86 17.31
CA THR A 109 -18.15 -30.11 17.78
C THR A 109 -19.12 -30.71 16.75
N GLN A 110 -19.62 -29.92 15.81
CA GLN A 110 -20.63 -30.32 14.83
C GLN A 110 -20.04 -30.55 13.42
N SER A 111 -19.01 -31.40 13.30
CA SER A 111 -18.37 -31.90 12.07
C SER A 111 -17.29 -31.04 11.37
N VAL A 112 -17.05 -29.81 11.83
CA VAL A 112 -16.04 -28.93 11.21
C VAL A 112 -14.74 -28.90 12.00
N SER A 113 -13.65 -29.47 11.49
CA SER A 113 -12.35 -29.35 12.16
C SER A 113 -11.91 -27.87 12.29
N PRO A 114 -11.22 -27.46 13.37
CA PRO A 114 -10.74 -26.09 13.56
C PRO A 114 -9.91 -25.54 12.38
N ALA A 115 -9.04 -26.37 11.80
CA ALA A 115 -8.24 -25.98 10.64
C ALA A 115 -9.10 -25.65 9.40
N ARG A 116 -10.09 -26.48 9.08
CA ARG A 116 -11.03 -26.21 7.97
C ARG A 116 -11.86 -24.95 8.22
N TRP A 117 -12.26 -24.71 9.46
CA TRP A 117 -12.98 -23.49 9.85
C TRP A 117 -12.13 -22.24 9.59
N LEU A 118 -10.88 -22.23 10.04
CA LEU A 118 -10.00 -21.07 9.83
C LEU A 118 -9.65 -20.89 8.35
N ALA A 119 -9.36 -21.98 7.63
CA ALA A 119 -9.07 -21.92 6.20
C ALA A 119 -10.22 -21.30 5.41
N ALA A 120 -11.47 -21.74 5.65
CA ALA A 120 -12.63 -21.16 4.98
C ALA A 120 -12.80 -19.66 5.30
N LYS A 121 -12.52 -19.24 6.54
CA LYS A 121 -12.60 -17.84 6.95
C LYS A 121 -11.53 -16.95 6.35
N LEU A 122 -10.34 -17.49 6.06
CA LEU A 122 -9.27 -16.70 5.46
C LEU A 122 -9.37 -16.71 3.93
N CYS A 123 -9.58 -17.87 3.30
CA CYS A 123 -9.55 -17.98 1.85
C CYS A 123 -10.65 -17.18 1.15
N VAL A 124 -11.88 -17.16 1.69
CA VAL A 124 -13.01 -16.45 1.07
C VAL A 124 -12.74 -14.92 0.97
N PRO A 125 -12.48 -14.21 2.08
CA PRO A 125 -12.15 -12.79 2.01
C PRO A 125 -10.80 -12.54 1.33
N ALA A 126 -9.80 -13.41 1.47
CA ALA A 126 -8.51 -13.24 0.77
C ALA A 126 -8.69 -13.20 -0.75
N ILE A 127 -9.47 -14.11 -1.33
CA ILE A 127 -9.76 -14.10 -2.77
C ILE A 127 -10.49 -12.82 -3.16
N SER A 128 -11.48 -12.41 -2.36
CA SER A 128 -12.26 -11.20 -2.62
C SER A 128 -11.41 -9.92 -2.56
N LEU A 129 -10.50 -9.82 -1.59
CA LEU A 129 -9.53 -8.73 -1.45
C LEU A 129 -8.56 -8.70 -2.62
N VAL A 130 -7.97 -9.85 -3.00
CA VAL A 130 -7.05 -9.91 -4.15
C VAL A 130 -7.74 -9.43 -5.41
N LEU A 131 -8.92 -9.96 -5.74
CA LEU A 131 -9.63 -9.59 -6.96
C LEU A 131 -10.02 -8.10 -6.95
N GLY A 132 -10.67 -7.63 -5.88
CA GLY A 132 -11.14 -6.25 -5.81
C GLY A 132 -10.00 -5.23 -5.80
N THR A 133 -8.99 -5.42 -4.94
CA THR A 133 -7.86 -4.49 -4.84
C THR A 133 -7.01 -4.52 -6.11
N THR A 134 -6.81 -5.68 -6.75
CA THR A 134 -6.08 -5.75 -8.03
C THR A 134 -6.80 -4.96 -9.13
N VAL A 135 -8.14 -5.08 -9.22
CA VAL A 135 -8.92 -4.28 -10.18
C VAL A 135 -8.72 -2.78 -9.94
N LEU A 136 -8.76 -2.34 -8.67
CA LEU A 136 -8.54 -0.92 -8.34
C LEU A 136 -7.13 -0.45 -8.69
N VAL A 137 -6.10 -1.25 -8.40
CA VAL A 137 -4.70 -0.94 -8.80
C VAL A 137 -4.57 -0.84 -10.31
N LEU A 138 -5.16 -1.77 -11.07
CA LEU A 138 -5.11 -1.72 -12.54
C LEU A 138 -5.81 -0.48 -13.09
N LEU A 139 -6.98 -0.10 -12.56
CA LEU A 139 -7.68 1.12 -12.94
C LEU A 139 -6.88 2.37 -12.55
N ARG A 140 -6.25 2.40 -11.38
CA ARG A 140 -5.40 3.52 -10.95
C ARG A 140 -4.15 3.69 -11.82
N ARG A 141 -3.53 2.59 -12.25
CA ARG A 141 -2.44 2.61 -13.23
C ARG A 141 -2.90 3.07 -14.60
N LEU A 142 -4.13 2.71 -15.00
CA LEU A 142 -4.74 3.20 -16.23
C LEU A 142 -4.93 4.73 -16.19
N VAL A 143 -5.44 5.28 -15.07
CA VAL A 143 -5.52 6.74 -14.84
C VAL A 143 -4.13 7.38 -14.94
N ALA A 144 -3.13 6.81 -14.29
CA ALA A 144 -1.76 7.35 -14.32
C ALA A 144 -1.16 7.36 -15.74
N SER A 145 -1.46 6.34 -16.54
CA SER A 145 -0.99 6.24 -17.93
C SER A 145 -1.65 7.26 -18.88
N ALA A 146 -2.83 7.76 -18.55
CA ALA A 146 -3.53 8.75 -19.37
C ALA A 146 -2.96 10.17 -19.20
N ALA A 147 -2.36 10.47 -18.04
CA ALA A 147 -1.77 11.78 -17.76
C ALA A 147 -0.43 11.64 -17.01
N PRO A 148 0.61 11.01 -17.61
CA PRO A 148 1.86 10.68 -16.93
C PRO A 148 2.71 11.92 -16.59
N GLY A 149 2.45 13.06 -17.25
CA GLY A 149 3.14 14.31 -16.99
C GLY A 149 2.75 15.00 -15.68
N LEU A 150 1.56 14.70 -15.15
CA LEU A 150 1.07 15.27 -13.90
C LEU A 150 1.81 14.68 -12.70
N SER A 151 2.18 15.54 -11.74
CA SER A 151 2.84 15.13 -10.50
C SER A 151 2.07 14.02 -9.79
N ASP A 152 0.75 14.14 -9.69
CA ASP A 152 -0.11 13.25 -8.90
C ASP A 152 -0.20 11.81 -9.45
N ASN A 153 0.33 11.60 -10.66
CA ASN A 153 0.45 10.29 -11.30
C ASN A 153 1.86 9.69 -11.19
N ARG A 154 2.81 10.42 -10.59
CA ARG A 154 4.16 9.93 -10.31
C ARG A 154 4.17 9.25 -8.96
N TRP A 155 4.71 8.03 -8.92
CA TRP A 155 4.71 7.19 -7.72
C TRP A 155 5.45 7.80 -6.51
N HIS A 156 6.40 8.70 -6.76
CA HIS A 156 7.29 9.27 -5.74
C HIS A 156 6.75 10.56 -5.11
N VAL A 157 5.50 10.94 -5.39
CA VAL A 157 4.89 12.14 -4.77
C VAL A 157 4.41 11.86 -3.35
N SER A 158 3.90 10.67 -3.09
CA SER A 158 3.45 10.28 -1.75
C SER A 158 3.45 8.78 -1.56
N THR A 159 3.55 8.33 -0.31
CA THR A 159 3.37 6.92 0.07
C THR A 159 2.03 6.36 -0.41
N THR A 160 0.95 7.15 -0.31
CA THR A 160 -0.38 6.69 -0.73
C THR A 160 -0.44 6.43 -2.23
N THR A 161 0.19 7.29 -3.03
CA THR A 161 0.26 7.12 -4.49
C THR A 161 1.16 5.94 -4.86
N TYR A 162 2.30 5.76 -4.16
CA TYR A 162 3.16 4.59 -4.33
C TYR A 162 2.38 3.28 -4.15
N ASP A 163 1.65 3.14 -3.04
CA ASP A 163 0.90 1.93 -2.73
C ASP A 163 -0.28 1.70 -3.66
N ALA A 164 -1.01 2.77 -4.03
CA ALA A 164 -2.16 2.67 -4.93
C ALA A 164 -1.80 2.27 -6.36
N LEU A 165 -0.55 2.50 -6.78
CA LEU A 165 -0.05 2.18 -8.13
C LEU A 165 0.50 0.76 -8.28
N GLY A 166 0.62 0.00 -7.19
CA GLY A 166 1.40 -1.24 -7.19
C GLY A 166 0.80 -2.40 -6.41
N PRO A 167 1.44 -3.58 -6.48
CA PRO A 167 1.00 -4.78 -5.76
C PRO A 167 1.12 -4.70 -4.23
N THR A 168 1.85 -3.73 -3.68
CA THR A 168 2.06 -3.59 -2.22
C THR A 168 0.74 -3.51 -1.46
N VAL A 169 -0.24 -2.72 -1.94
CA VAL A 169 -1.55 -2.60 -1.27
C VAL A 169 -2.36 -3.90 -1.28
N VAL A 170 -2.21 -4.73 -2.33
CA VAL A 170 -2.84 -6.07 -2.39
C VAL A 170 -2.21 -6.98 -1.34
N ALA A 171 -0.88 -6.99 -1.25
CA ALA A 171 -0.16 -7.76 -0.26
C ALA A 171 -0.46 -7.29 1.17
N LEU A 172 -0.50 -5.98 1.42
CA LEU A 172 -0.88 -5.39 2.70
C LEU A 172 -2.31 -5.76 3.10
N SER A 173 -3.23 -5.86 2.14
CA SER A 173 -4.61 -6.30 2.40
C SER A 173 -4.67 -7.74 2.93
N LEU A 174 -3.84 -8.63 2.39
CA LEU A 174 -3.70 -10.00 2.89
C LEU A 174 -3.00 -10.06 4.25
N LEU A 175 -1.96 -9.24 4.44
CA LEU A 175 -1.28 -9.12 5.73
C LEU A 175 -2.24 -8.63 6.82
N GLY A 176 -3.03 -7.59 6.53
CA GLY A 176 -4.05 -7.07 7.44
C GLY A 176 -5.06 -8.14 7.85
N LEU A 177 -5.58 -8.91 6.88
CA LEU A 177 -6.46 -10.06 7.15
C LEU A 177 -5.79 -11.10 8.09
N ALA A 178 -4.51 -11.42 7.85
CA ALA A 178 -3.75 -12.38 8.66
C ALA A 178 -3.43 -11.85 10.08
N ILE A 179 -3.03 -10.58 10.21
CA ILE A 179 -2.83 -9.90 11.49
C ILE A 179 -4.13 -9.92 12.29
N GLY A 180 -5.25 -9.56 11.67
CA GLY A 180 -6.55 -9.58 12.33
C GLY A 180 -6.92 -10.97 12.85
N ALA A 181 -6.60 -12.02 12.09
CA ALA A 181 -6.80 -13.39 12.55
C ALA A 181 -5.95 -13.77 13.76
N VAL A 182 -4.65 -13.44 13.75
CA VAL A 182 -3.75 -13.69 14.88
C VAL A 182 -4.22 -12.94 16.12
N VAL A 183 -4.51 -11.65 15.99
CA VAL A 183 -4.95 -10.79 17.10
C VAL A 183 -6.29 -11.28 17.66
N ALA A 184 -7.26 -11.65 16.82
CA ALA A 184 -8.53 -12.20 17.27
C ALA A 184 -8.35 -13.51 18.04
N LEU A 185 -7.46 -14.39 17.56
CA LEU A 185 -7.14 -15.62 18.29
C LEU A 185 -6.54 -15.26 19.64
N LEU A 186 -5.55 -14.38 19.73
CA LEU A 186 -4.93 -14.02 21.00
C LEU A 186 -5.91 -13.38 22.00
N THR A 187 -6.72 -12.43 21.55
CA THR A 187 -7.59 -11.60 22.41
C THR A 187 -8.93 -12.25 22.76
N ARG A 188 -9.52 -13.03 21.84
CA ARG A 188 -10.84 -13.67 21.97
C ARG A 188 -12.01 -12.72 22.28
N ARG A 189 -11.83 -11.42 22.05
CA ARG A 189 -12.84 -10.39 22.32
C ARG A 189 -12.99 -9.48 21.10
N THR A 190 -14.22 -9.21 20.68
CA THR A 190 -14.53 -8.44 19.47
C THR A 190 -13.86 -7.06 19.42
N LEU A 191 -14.06 -6.23 20.46
CA LEU A 191 -13.58 -4.84 20.47
C LEU A 191 -12.04 -4.77 20.61
N PRO A 192 -11.41 -5.42 21.60
CA PRO A 192 -9.94 -5.46 21.67
C PRO A 192 -9.31 -6.05 20.40
N ALA A 193 -9.92 -7.08 19.80
CA ALA A 193 -9.40 -7.65 18.57
C ALA A 193 -9.38 -6.62 17.43
N ALA A 194 -10.49 -5.91 17.21
CA ALA A 194 -10.56 -4.86 16.20
C ALA A 194 -9.52 -3.76 16.43
N THR A 195 -9.43 -3.24 17.65
CA THR A 195 -8.50 -2.14 18.00
C THR A 195 -7.04 -2.54 17.83
N TYR A 196 -6.63 -3.69 18.39
CA TYR A 196 -5.24 -4.13 18.27
C TYR A 196 -4.86 -4.54 16.85
N SER A 197 -5.82 -5.01 16.04
CA SER A 197 -5.58 -5.32 14.62
C SER A 197 -5.29 -4.05 13.82
N LEU A 198 -6.06 -2.98 14.09
CA LEU A 198 -5.82 -1.66 13.48
C LEU A 198 -4.44 -1.14 13.83
N ILE A 199 -4.10 -1.12 15.13
CA ILE A 199 -2.81 -0.61 15.61
C ILE A 199 -1.65 -1.42 15.02
N ALA A 200 -1.73 -2.76 15.04
CA ALA A 200 -0.68 -3.62 14.50
C ALA A 200 -0.50 -3.44 13.00
N THR A 201 -1.59 -3.34 12.24
CA THR A 201 -1.52 -3.16 10.77
C THR A 201 -0.96 -1.78 10.42
N ALA A 202 -1.40 -0.72 11.11
CA ALA A 202 -0.87 0.63 10.92
C ALA A 202 0.61 0.72 11.30
N ALA A 203 1.03 0.08 12.39
CA ALA A 203 2.44 0.03 12.80
C ALA A 203 3.30 -0.67 11.75
N VAL A 204 2.85 -1.81 11.20
CA VAL A 204 3.59 -2.51 10.13
C VAL A 204 3.67 -1.67 8.87
N ALA A 205 2.59 -1.02 8.45
CA ALA A 205 2.60 -0.11 7.30
C ALA A 205 3.57 1.05 7.48
N GLY A 206 3.59 1.69 8.67
CA GLY A 206 4.53 2.76 8.99
C GLY A 206 5.99 2.29 9.03
N VAL A 207 6.26 1.06 9.50
CA VAL A 207 7.62 0.49 9.45
C VAL A 207 8.06 0.24 8.01
N LEU A 208 7.17 -0.30 7.16
CA LEU A 208 7.48 -0.54 5.74
C LEU A 208 7.78 0.76 5.00
N ASP A 209 6.99 1.80 5.25
CA ASP A 209 7.23 3.15 4.73
C ASP A 209 8.60 3.69 5.18
N ALA A 210 8.90 3.60 6.47
CA ALA A 210 10.17 4.09 7.03
C ALA A 210 11.42 3.36 6.51
N ILE A 211 11.30 2.11 6.06
CA ILE A 211 12.43 1.34 5.51
C ILE A 211 12.47 1.37 3.98
N ARG A 212 11.47 1.92 3.28
CA ARG A 212 11.33 1.83 1.82
C ARG A 212 12.54 2.33 1.07
N ASP A 213 13.08 3.48 1.49
CA ASP A 213 14.27 4.09 0.88
C ASP A 213 15.54 3.25 1.04
N ARG A 214 15.51 2.21 1.89
CA ARG A 214 16.62 1.28 2.13
C ARG A 214 16.43 -0.08 1.45
N LEU A 215 15.28 -0.32 0.82
CA LEU A 215 14.97 -1.60 0.17
C LEU A 215 15.70 -1.78 -1.17
N TRP A 216 16.17 -0.69 -1.77
CA TRP A 216 16.90 -0.71 -3.04
C TRP A 216 18.04 0.31 -3.02
N PRO A 217 19.17 0.07 -3.72
CA PRO A 217 20.23 1.06 -3.81
C PRO A 217 19.76 2.37 -4.47
N THR A 218 20.16 3.50 -3.90
CA THR A 218 19.92 4.85 -4.42
C THR A 218 20.88 5.18 -5.55
N VAL A 219 20.49 6.15 -6.40
CA VAL A 219 21.34 6.71 -7.46
C VAL A 219 21.72 8.12 -7.07
N THR A 220 23.00 8.47 -7.24
CA THR A 220 23.50 9.84 -7.06
C THR A 220 23.68 10.54 -8.40
N VAL A 221 23.21 11.78 -8.50
CA VAL A 221 23.51 12.71 -9.59
C VAL A 221 24.30 13.88 -9.00
N THR A 222 25.33 14.32 -9.71
CA THR A 222 26.20 15.43 -9.30
C THR A 222 26.14 16.56 -10.32
N GLY A 223 26.08 17.80 -9.86
CA GLY A 223 26.18 19.02 -10.67
C GLY A 223 27.38 19.84 -10.24
N ASP A 224 27.89 20.68 -11.15
CA ASP A 224 28.96 21.63 -10.81
C ASP A 224 28.40 22.87 -10.09
N VAL A 225 29.28 23.71 -9.56
CA VAL A 225 28.88 24.97 -8.90
C VAL A 225 28.20 25.99 -9.82
N ARG A 226 28.27 25.83 -11.15
CA ARG A 226 27.60 26.73 -12.11
C ARG A 226 26.16 26.31 -12.36
N GLU A 227 25.92 25.01 -12.40
CA GLU A 227 24.60 24.38 -12.51
C GLU A 227 23.85 24.42 -11.17
N GLY A 228 24.59 24.46 -10.05
CA GLY A 228 24.01 24.42 -8.71
C GLY A 228 23.50 23.01 -8.40
N TYR A 229 22.28 22.91 -7.87
CA TYR A 229 21.69 21.62 -7.57
C TYR A 229 21.29 20.88 -8.84
N PRO A 230 21.82 19.65 -9.08
CA PRO A 230 21.41 18.88 -10.24
C PRO A 230 19.92 18.57 -10.17
N TYR A 231 19.24 18.63 -11.31
CA TYR A 231 17.86 18.13 -11.40
C TYR A 231 17.82 16.63 -11.11
N PHE A 232 16.89 16.21 -10.26
CA PHE A 232 16.66 14.81 -9.93
C PHE A 232 15.18 14.46 -10.09
N ALA A 233 14.85 13.69 -11.13
CA ALA A 233 13.53 13.10 -11.26
C ALA A 233 13.43 11.89 -10.30
N GLY A 234 12.48 11.89 -9.37
CA GLY A 234 12.26 10.76 -8.46
C GLY A 234 12.01 11.15 -7.01
N SER A 235 12.04 10.16 -6.11
CA SER A 235 12.02 10.40 -4.66
C SER A 235 13.43 10.76 -4.21
N MET A 236 13.64 11.98 -3.73
CA MET A 236 14.93 12.41 -3.19
C MET A 236 15.06 11.97 -1.73
N THR A 237 16.17 11.31 -1.40
CA THR A 237 16.45 10.84 -0.03
C THR A 237 17.46 11.75 0.67
N THR A 238 18.42 12.29 -0.07
CA THR A 238 19.49 13.14 0.48
C THR A 238 20.01 14.10 -0.58
N GLU A 239 20.39 15.29 -0.17
CA GLU A 239 21.15 16.24 -0.97
C GLU A 239 22.30 16.83 -0.15
N GLY A 240 23.30 17.38 -0.83
CA GLY A 240 24.46 17.98 -0.18
C GLY A 240 25.46 18.58 -1.16
N ALA A 241 26.60 19.00 -0.64
CA ALA A 241 27.66 19.63 -1.42
C ALA A 241 28.90 18.73 -1.55
N LEU A 242 29.71 19.00 -2.57
CA LEU A 242 30.96 18.30 -2.87
C LEU A 242 32.11 19.29 -2.72
N THR A 243 33.14 18.90 -1.97
CA THR A 243 34.36 19.69 -1.86
C THR A 243 35.30 19.44 -3.03
N GLY A 244 36.33 20.29 -3.22
CA GLY A 244 37.37 20.08 -4.23
C GLY A 244 38.15 18.76 -4.12
N SER A 245 38.04 18.05 -2.98
CA SER A 245 38.59 16.71 -2.80
C SER A 245 37.64 15.58 -3.24
N GLY A 246 36.40 15.91 -3.63
CA GLY A 246 35.32 14.96 -3.90
C GLY A 246 34.54 14.51 -2.65
N ALA A 247 34.91 14.97 -1.45
CA ALA A 247 34.20 14.60 -0.24
C ALA A 247 32.79 15.20 -0.20
N ARG A 248 31.80 14.38 0.20
CA ARG A 248 30.41 14.79 0.47
C ARG A 248 30.32 15.49 1.81
N VAL A 249 29.75 16.69 1.82
CA VAL A 249 29.51 17.49 3.03
C VAL A 249 28.06 17.95 3.08
N ALA A 250 27.57 18.26 4.29
CA ALA A 250 26.28 18.92 4.44
C ALA A 250 26.28 20.22 3.64
N ASP A 251 25.15 20.56 3.01
CA ASP A 251 25.06 21.78 2.23
C ASP A 251 25.25 23.02 3.13
N PRO A 252 26.26 23.88 2.86
CA PRO A 252 26.39 25.16 3.56
C PRO A 252 25.35 26.22 3.09
N VAL A 253 24.50 25.89 2.12
CA VAL A 253 23.45 26.75 1.54
C VAL A 253 24.07 27.94 0.79
N CYS A 254 25.04 27.63 -0.06
CA CYS A 254 25.91 28.64 -0.69
C CYS A 254 25.85 28.67 -2.22
N VAL A 255 24.83 28.07 -2.83
CA VAL A 255 24.68 27.95 -4.30
C VAL A 255 24.93 29.29 -5.01
N ASP A 256 24.42 30.41 -4.47
CA ASP A 256 24.50 31.73 -5.09
C ASP A 256 25.64 32.63 -4.55
N ASP A 257 26.42 32.17 -3.56
CA ASP A 257 27.48 32.95 -2.90
C ASP A 257 28.88 32.40 -3.21
N ARG A 258 29.58 33.06 -4.14
CA ARG A 258 30.95 32.71 -4.52
C ARG A 258 31.96 32.79 -3.38
N GLY A 259 31.77 33.71 -2.43
CA GLY A 259 32.65 33.85 -1.27
C GLY A 259 32.48 32.67 -0.32
N CYS A 260 31.24 32.26 -0.08
CA CYS A 260 30.95 31.07 0.73
C CYS A 260 31.41 29.77 0.04
N LEU A 261 31.15 29.61 -1.27
CA LEU A 261 31.64 28.44 -2.01
C LEU A 261 33.17 28.30 -1.90
N ALA A 262 33.89 29.41 -2.01
CA ALA A 262 35.34 29.43 -1.85
C ALA A 262 35.79 29.12 -0.41
N SER A 263 35.14 29.69 0.62
CA SER A 263 35.52 29.47 2.02
C SER A 263 35.30 28.04 2.49
N HIS A 264 34.26 27.37 1.96
CA HIS A 264 33.96 25.97 2.23
C HIS A 264 34.58 24.99 1.22
N ASN A 265 35.36 25.49 0.26
CA ASN A 265 35.98 24.71 -0.82
C ASN A 265 34.97 23.84 -1.59
N ILE A 266 33.78 24.38 -1.86
CA ILE A 266 32.69 23.68 -2.57
C ILE A 266 32.92 23.80 -4.08
N THR A 267 32.89 22.66 -4.76
CA THR A 267 33.09 22.55 -6.21
C THR A 267 31.89 21.93 -6.93
N GLY A 268 30.89 21.43 -6.22
CA GLY A 268 29.65 20.95 -6.81
C GLY A 268 28.60 20.57 -5.77
N PHE A 269 27.46 20.08 -6.25
CA PHE A 269 26.35 19.60 -5.42
C PHE A 269 25.94 18.20 -5.87
N TYR A 270 25.33 17.45 -4.97
CA TYR A 270 24.79 16.14 -5.30
C TYR A 270 23.36 15.98 -4.77
N ARG A 271 22.58 15.20 -5.52
CA ARG A 271 21.30 14.65 -5.06
C ARG A 271 21.32 13.15 -5.18
N GLU A 272 20.74 12.50 -4.19
CA GLU A 272 20.64 11.06 -4.10
C GLU A 272 19.20 10.65 -3.84
N GLY A 273 18.77 9.57 -4.48
CA GLY A 273 17.41 9.06 -4.31
C GLY A 273 17.03 7.94 -5.26
N HIS A 274 15.73 7.76 -5.43
CA HIS A 274 15.13 6.74 -6.27
C HIS A 274 14.51 7.35 -7.55
N PRO A 275 15.14 7.17 -8.73
CA PRO A 275 14.57 7.59 -9.99
C PRO A 275 13.28 6.83 -10.35
N PRO A 276 12.48 7.31 -11.32
CA PRO A 276 11.24 6.66 -11.74
C PRO A 276 11.37 5.17 -12.06
N SER A 277 12.52 4.74 -12.59
CA SER A 277 12.83 3.34 -12.90
C SER A 277 12.88 2.42 -11.67
N HIS A 278 13.09 2.95 -10.47
CA HIS A 278 13.13 2.18 -9.22
C HIS A 278 11.74 1.74 -8.73
N PHE A 279 10.65 2.18 -9.39
CA PHE A 279 9.30 1.78 -9.02
C PHE A 279 9.14 0.26 -8.88
N TRP A 280 9.46 -0.50 -9.93
CA TRP A 280 9.25 -1.95 -9.93
C TRP A 280 10.17 -2.72 -8.97
N PRO A 281 11.49 -2.45 -8.92
CA PRO A 281 12.35 -3.08 -7.94
C PRO A 281 11.88 -2.90 -6.50
N LEU A 282 11.53 -1.66 -6.11
CA LEU A 282 10.99 -1.37 -4.78
C LEU A 282 9.68 -2.11 -4.54
N GLN A 283 8.73 -2.02 -5.49
CA GLN A 283 7.42 -2.66 -5.39
C GLN A 283 7.52 -4.17 -5.19
N LEU A 284 8.41 -4.83 -5.92
CA LEU A 284 8.58 -6.29 -5.86
C LEU A 284 9.26 -6.73 -4.56
N ILE A 285 10.28 -6.01 -4.09
CA ILE A 285 10.96 -6.33 -2.81
C ILE A 285 10.00 -6.13 -1.64
N GLU A 286 9.32 -4.98 -1.59
CA GLU A 286 8.37 -4.67 -0.53
C GLU A 286 7.20 -5.67 -0.54
N THR A 287 6.65 -5.99 -1.72
CA THR A 287 5.62 -7.04 -1.86
C THR A 287 6.12 -8.40 -1.36
N GLY A 288 7.35 -8.79 -1.71
CA GLY A 288 7.94 -10.05 -1.24
C GLY A 288 8.08 -10.11 0.28
N LEU A 289 8.50 -9.02 0.90
CA LEU A 289 8.58 -8.88 2.35
C LEU A 289 7.19 -8.99 2.99
N ILE A 290 6.21 -8.26 2.48
CA ILE A 290 4.83 -8.26 2.99
C ILE A 290 4.21 -9.67 2.86
N LEU A 291 4.41 -10.36 1.73
CA LEU A 291 3.90 -11.72 1.53
C LEU A 291 4.58 -12.72 2.46
N THR A 292 5.88 -12.55 2.75
CA THR A 292 6.60 -13.36 3.74
C THR A 292 6.01 -13.17 5.14
N LEU A 293 5.75 -11.92 5.55
CA LEU A 293 5.08 -11.61 6.81
C LEU A 293 3.65 -12.18 6.83
N THR A 294 2.93 -12.13 5.71
CA THR A 294 1.57 -12.68 5.57
C THR A 294 1.56 -14.19 5.79
N ALA A 295 2.52 -14.90 5.19
CA ALA A 295 2.67 -16.34 5.36
C ALA A 295 3.01 -16.69 6.82
N ALA A 296 3.92 -15.95 7.44
CA ALA A 296 4.29 -16.13 8.84
C ALA A 296 3.11 -15.87 9.81
N ALA A 297 2.35 -14.79 9.60
CA ALA A 297 1.16 -14.48 10.39
C ALA A 297 0.06 -15.55 10.21
N THR A 298 -0.17 -15.99 8.96
CA THR A 298 -1.14 -17.07 8.67
C THR A 298 -0.73 -18.38 9.34
N ALA A 299 0.54 -18.79 9.22
CA ALA A 299 1.07 -19.97 9.91
C ALA A 299 0.92 -19.86 11.43
N THR A 300 1.18 -18.67 11.99
CA THR A 300 0.98 -18.36 13.41
C THR A 300 -0.49 -18.53 13.82
N ALA A 301 -1.43 -18.06 13.02
CA ALA A 301 -2.86 -18.23 13.29
C ALA A 301 -3.26 -19.72 13.35
N PHE A 302 -2.81 -20.54 12.39
CA PHE A 302 -3.04 -21.99 12.40
C PHE A 302 -2.38 -22.68 13.59
N TYR A 303 -1.17 -22.27 13.94
CA TYR A 303 -0.44 -22.79 15.09
C TYR A 303 -1.15 -22.49 16.42
N LEU A 304 -1.56 -21.23 16.63
CA LEU A 304 -2.32 -20.81 17.80
C LEU A 304 -3.64 -21.57 17.91
N LEU A 305 -4.30 -21.82 16.78
CA LEU A 305 -5.54 -22.59 16.75
C LEU A 305 -5.30 -24.07 17.11
N ARG A 306 -4.27 -24.70 16.55
CA ARG A 306 -3.92 -26.11 16.82
C ARG A 306 -3.57 -26.33 18.30
N ARG A 307 -2.85 -25.40 18.92
CA ARG A 307 -2.52 -25.47 20.36
C ARG A 307 -3.75 -25.42 21.27
N ARG A 308 -4.88 -24.90 20.78
CA ARG A 308 -6.11 -24.74 21.56
C ARG A 308 -7.15 -25.82 21.31
N ALA A 309 -7.04 -26.49 20.17
CA ALA A 309 -7.89 -27.61 19.82
C ALA A 309 -7.39 -28.95 20.39
N ARG A 310 -6.24 -28.93 21.07
CA ARG A 310 -5.74 -29.99 21.93
C ARG A 310 -6.16 -29.70 23.36
#